data_AF-A0A950V5W2-F1
#
_entry.id   AF-A0A950V5W2-F1
#
_cell.length_a   1.000
_cell.length_b   1.000
_cell.length_c   1.000
_cell.angle_alpha   90.00
_cell.angle_beta   90.00
_cell.angle_gamma   90.00
#
_symmetry.space_group_name_H-M   'P 1'
#
loop_
_entity.id
_entity.type
_entity.pdbx_description
1 polymer ?
#
loop_
_entity_poly.entity_id
_entity_poly.type
_entity_poly.pdbx_seq_one_letter_code
_entity_poly.pdbx_strand_id
1 'polypeptide(L)'
;MQRPNRRTLLKGGLLSVAGMAGLPSLSAAAEEASTPYNRPKLKITDIRTAEVRVHGYQVHVRVYTDQGIIGQGESTDAASGNVPLIRSFS
;
A
#
# COMPACT_ATOMS: atom_id res chain seq x y z
N MET A 1 29.42 -26.48 9.09
CA MET A 1 28.82 -25.74 7.94
C MET A 1 27.40 -26.25 7.72
N GLN A 2 26.37 -25.44 8.00
CA GLN A 2 25.00 -25.81 7.65
C GLN A 2 24.83 -25.78 6.13
N ARG A 3 24.24 -26.84 5.56
CA ARG A 3 23.95 -26.91 4.12
C ARG A 3 22.91 -25.83 3.77
N PRO A 4 23.14 -25.01 2.74
CA PRO A 4 22.13 -24.07 2.28
C PRO A 4 20.90 -24.85 1.82
N ASN A 5 19.77 -24.64 2.50
CA ASN A 5 18.48 -25.18 2.10
C ASN A 5 17.79 -24.15 1.21
N ARG A 6 16.86 -24.58 0.34
CA ARG A 6 16.08 -23.71 -0.55
C ARG A 6 15.45 -22.54 0.21
N ARG A 7 14.99 -22.78 1.46
CA ARG A 7 14.46 -21.75 2.37
C ARG A 7 15.51 -20.71 2.80
N THR A 8 16.77 -21.09 2.97
CA THR A 8 17.85 -20.19 3.35
C THR A 8 18.30 -19.32 2.18
N LEU A 9 18.26 -19.86 0.96
CA LEU A 9 18.55 -19.11 -0.28
C LEU A 9 17.45 -18.09 -0.60
N LEU A 10 16.17 -18.45 -0.40
CA LEU A 10 15.04 -17.53 -0.59
C LEU A 10 15.02 -16.39 0.45
N LYS A 11 15.39 -16.66 1.71
CA LYS A 11 15.50 -15.65 2.76
C LYS A 11 16.72 -14.72 2.62
N GLY A 12 17.73 -15.11 1.85
CA GLY A 12 19.05 -14.47 1.82
C GLY A 12 19.17 -13.16 1.03
N GLY A 13 18.09 -12.65 0.42
CA GLY A 13 18.10 -11.35 -0.27
C GLY A 13 17.76 -11.38 -1.77
N LEU A 14 17.66 -12.56 -2.39
CA LEU A 14 17.28 -12.68 -3.81
C LEU A 14 15.83 -12.22 -4.08
N LEU A 15 14.90 -12.45 -3.15
CA LEU A 15 13.51 -11.94 -3.27
C LEU A 15 13.45 -10.40 -3.16
N SER A 16 14.30 -9.81 -2.33
CA SER A 16 14.39 -8.35 -2.17
C SER A 16 14.91 -7.67 -3.45
N VAL A 17 15.88 -8.29 -4.11
CA VAL A 17 16.43 -7.80 -5.39
C VAL A 17 15.46 -8.03 -6.55
N ALA A 18 14.76 -9.17 -6.58
CA ALA A 18 13.74 -9.43 -7.60
C ALA A 18 12.56 -8.44 -7.53
N GLY A 19 12.17 -8.02 -6.32
CA GLY A 19 11.22 -6.93 -6.12
C GLY A 19 11.71 -5.58 -6.68
N MET A 20 13.01 -5.28 -6.56
CA MET A 20 13.61 -4.08 -7.17
C MET A 20 13.78 -4.19 -8.70
N ALA A 21 13.89 -5.39 -9.25
CA ALA A 21 14.05 -5.63 -10.69
C ALA A 21 12.72 -5.55 -11.48
N GLY A 22 11.58 -5.30 -10.80
CA GLY A 22 10.30 -5.09 -11.47
C GLY A 22 9.76 -6.36 -12.15
N LEU A 23 9.75 -7.50 -11.44
CA LEU A 23 9.17 -8.77 -11.92
C LEU A 23 7.83 -9.06 -11.20
N PRO A 24 6.69 -8.55 -11.71
CA PRO A 24 5.37 -8.67 -11.05
C PRO A 24 4.99 -10.09 -10.67
N SER A 25 5.30 -11.07 -11.52
CA SER A 25 4.96 -12.48 -11.30
C SER A 25 5.67 -13.08 -10.08
N LEU A 26 6.89 -12.65 -9.77
CA LEU A 26 7.61 -13.08 -8.57
C LEU A 26 7.08 -12.40 -7.31
N SER A 27 6.68 -11.12 -7.38
CA SER A 27 6.05 -10.43 -6.26
C SER A 27 4.72 -11.09 -5.88
N ALA A 28 3.89 -11.41 -6.88
CA ALA A 28 2.62 -12.11 -6.68
C ALA A 28 2.81 -13.50 -6.06
N ALA A 29 3.75 -14.30 -6.58
CA ALA A 29 4.05 -15.62 -6.02
C ALA A 29 4.60 -15.54 -4.57
N ALA A 30 5.40 -14.51 -4.25
CA ALA A 30 5.88 -14.28 -2.90
C ALA A 30 4.76 -13.83 -1.94
N GLU A 31 3.85 -12.96 -2.40
CA GLU A 31 2.66 -12.57 -1.64
C GLU A 31 1.80 -13.78 -1.28
N GLU A 32 1.51 -14.65 -2.25
CA GLU A 32 0.70 -15.86 -2.06
C GLU A 32 1.39 -16.88 -1.13
N ALA A 33 2.71 -17.01 -1.21
CA ALA A 33 3.48 -17.91 -0.35
C ALA A 33 3.77 -17.34 1.05
N SER A 34 3.41 -16.09 1.35
CA SER A 34 3.74 -15.39 2.60
C SER A 34 2.56 -15.28 3.56
N THR A 35 2.86 -15.14 4.86
CA THR A 35 1.85 -14.79 5.86
C THR A 35 1.46 -13.31 5.73
N PRO A 36 0.25 -12.88 6.14
CA PRO A 36 -0.19 -11.49 6.01
C PRO A 36 0.80 -10.44 6.55
N TYR A 37 1.54 -10.77 7.60
CA TYR A 37 2.57 -9.91 8.19
C TYR A 37 3.87 -9.82 7.39
N ASN A 38 4.15 -10.81 6.54
CA ASN A 38 5.36 -10.95 5.75
C ASN A 38 5.16 -10.65 4.25
N ARG A 39 3.98 -10.19 3.86
CA ARG A 39 3.74 -9.76 2.47
C ARG A 39 4.62 -8.55 2.14
N PRO A 40 5.09 -8.43 0.89
CA PRO A 40 5.60 -7.17 0.34
C PRO A 40 4.72 -6.01 0.77
N LYS A 41 5.30 -5.03 1.47
CA LYS A 41 4.57 -3.86 1.95
C LYS A 41 4.54 -2.82 0.85
N LEU A 42 3.34 -2.40 0.46
CA LEU A 42 3.14 -1.24 -0.40
C LEU A 42 3.61 0.03 0.33
N LYS A 43 4.33 0.90 -0.37
CA LYS A 43 4.64 2.23 0.15
C LYS A 43 3.62 3.21 -0.38
N ILE A 44 3.03 4.00 0.51
CA ILE A 44 2.16 5.11 0.12
C ILE A 44 3.06 6.21 -0.47
N THR A 45 2.73 6.67 -1.68
CA THR A 45 3.49 7.70 -2.40
C THR A 45 2.78 9.04 -2.41
N ASP A 46 1.45 9.04 -2.39
CA ASP A 46 0.63 10.26 -2.41
C ASP A 46 -0.73 9.99 -1.77
N ILE A 47 -1.32 11.03 -1.18
CA ILE A 47 -2.69 11.02 -0.66
C ILE A 47 -3.39 12.25 -1.19
N ARG A 48 -4.51 12.03 -1.89
CA ARG A 48 -5.34 13.10 -2.41
C ARG A 48 -6.72 13.04 -1.79
N THR A 49 -7.26 14.21 -1.52
CA THR A 49 -8.59 14.37 -0.94
C THR A 49 -9.48 15.15 -1.89
N ALA A 50 -10.77 14.85 -1.84
CA ALA A 50 -11.81 15.61 -2.53
C ALA A 50 -12.99 15.79 -1.59
N GLU A 51 -13.44 17.03 -1.44
CA GLU A 51 -14.71 17.33 -0.81
C GLU A 51 -15.84 16.96 -1.77
N VAL A 52 -16.77 16.11 -1.31
CA VAL A 52 -17.88 15.61 -2.14
C VAL A 52 -19.19 15.69 -1.37
N ARG A 53 -20.30 15.73 -2.12
CA ARG A 53 -21.65 15.76 -1.55
C ARG A 53 -22.55 14.75 -2.28
N VAL A 54 -22.60 13.52 -1.77
CA VAL A 54 -23.38 12.41 -2.36
C VAL A 54 -24.53 12.01 -1.43
N HIS A 55 -24.23 11.45 -0.25
CA HIS A 55 -25.22 11.10 0.78
C HIS A 55 -25.15 11.98 2.03
N GLY A 56 -24.50 13.15 1.90
CA GLY A 56 -24.20 14.04 3.02
C GLY A 56 -22.94 14.84 2.70
N TYR A 57 -22.44 15.57 3.69
CA TYR A 57 -21.11 16.17 3.61
C TYR A 57 -20.06 15.07 3.77
N GLN A 58 -19.17 14.92 2.79
CA GLN A 58 -18.23 13.81 2.76
C GLN A 58 -16.86 14.27 2.26
N VAL A 59 -15.83 13.52 2.65
CA VAL A 59 -14.50 13.65 2.04
C VAL A 59 -14.09 12.30 1.48
N HIS A 60 -13.84 12.29 0.18
CA HIS A 60 -13.28 11.16 -0.51
C HIS A 60 -11.75 11.20 -0.45
N VAL A 61 -11.12 10.06 -0.21
CA VAL A 61 -9.67 9.93 -0.08
C VAL A 61 -9.15 8.89 -1.07
N ARG A 62 -8.12 9.29 -1.83
CA ARG A 62 -7.36 8.42 -2.73
C ARG A 62 -5.96 8.26 -2.21
N VAL A 63 -5.55 7.01 -2.02
CA VAL A 63 -4.20 6.64 -1.58
C VAL A 63 -3.48 6.00 -2.75
N TYR A 64 -2.34 6.57 -3.15
CA TYR A 64 -1.50 6.06 -4.23
C TYR A 64 -0.32 5.29 -3.64
N THR A 65 0.07 4.20 -4.30
CA THR A 65 1.22 3.39 -3.88
C THR A 65 2.31 3.32 -4.94
N ASP A 66 3.50 2.90 -4.52
CA ASP A 66 4.68 2.70 -5.35
C ASP A 66 4.55 1.62 -6.42
N GLN A 67 3.49 0.80 -6.36
CA GLN A 67 3.16 -0.21 -7.36
C GLN A 67 1.95 0.15 -8.23
N GLY A 68 1.48 1.40 -8.19
CA GLY A 68 0.35 1.86 -8.99
C GLY A 68 -1.01 1.34 -8.52
N ILE A 69 -1.08 0.69 -7.36
CA ILE A 69 -2.34 0.31 -6.71
C ILE A 69 -2.93 1.56 -6.06
N ILE A 70 -4.24 1.77 -6.27
CA ILE A 70 -4.95 2.93 -5.72
C ILE A 70 -6.01 2.45 -4.75
N GLY A 71 -5.90 2.88 -3.49
CA GLY A 71 -6.92 2.70 -2.46
C GLY A 71 -7.95 3.82 -2.51
N GLN A 72 -9.21 3.48 -2.27
CA GLN A 72 -10.35 4.40 -2.24
C GLN A 72 -11.00 4.35 -0.85
N GLY A 73 -11.32 5.50 -0.27
CA GLY A 73 -11.99 5.59 1.02
C GLY A 73 -12.86 6.85 1.13
N GLU A 74 -13.71 6.88 2.15
CA GLU A 74 -14.64 7.98 2.39
C GLU A 74 -14.85 8.21 3.89
N SER A 75 -15.11 9.46 4.27
CA SER A 75 -15.65 9.85 5.57
C SER A 75 -17.08 10.39 5.40
N THR A 76 -18.05 9.81 6.10
CA THR A 76 -19.48 10.00 5.81
C THR A 76 -20.30 10.69 6.90
N ASP A 77 -20.01 10.45 8.19
CA ASP A 77 -20.88 10.88 9.29
C ASP A 77 -20.39 12.14 10.04
N ALA A 78 -19.08 12.34 10.14
CA ALA A 78 -18.45 13.43 10.89
C ALA A 78 -17.46 14.24 10.04
N ALA A 79 -17.74 14.37 8.75
CA ALA A 79 -16.78 14.93 7.80
C ALA A 79 -16.63 16.46 7.87
N SER A 80 -17.51 17.19 8.57
CA SER A 80 -17.53 18.67 8.61
C SER A 80 -16.22 19.30 9.07
N GLY A 81 -15.44 18.62 9.92
CA GLY A 81 -14.13 19.08 10.38
C GLY A 81 -12.97 18.75 9.43
N ASN A 82 -13.18 17.88 8.45
CA ASN A 82 -12.09 17.32 7.64
C ASN A 82 -11.45 18.37 6.73
N VAL A 83 -12.25 19.17 6.02
CA VAL A 83 -11.71 20.14 5.05
C VAL A 83 -10.87 21.24 5.74
N PRO A 84 -11.34 21.86 6.84
CA PRO A 84 -10.50 22.78 7.60
C PRO A 84 -9.19 22.14 8.09
N LEU A 85 -9.24 20.90 8.57
CA LEU A 85 -8.06 20.18 9.04
C LEU A 85 -7.09 19.85 7.90
N ILE A 86 -7.58 19.40 6.74
CA ILE A 86 -6.73 19.13 5.57
C ILE A 86 -5.99 20.39 5.13
N ARG A 87 -6.70 21.53 5.08
CA ARG A 87 -6.14 22.82 4.68
C ARG A 87 -5.10 23.37 5.66
N SER A 88 -5.01 22.87 6.90
CA SER A 88 -3.98 23.30 7.85
C SER A 88 -2.59 22.70 7.58
N PHE A 89 -2.49 21.71 6.68
CA PHE A 89 -1.23 21.05 6.32
C PHE A 89 -0.65 21.52 4.97
N SER A 90 -1.33 22.44 4.29
CA SER A 90 -0.98 23.00 2.98
C SER A 90 -0.61 24.47 3.09
#